data_AF-A0A8T2ZIK5-F1
#
_entry.id   AF-A0A8T2ZIK5-F1
#
_cell.length_a   1.000
_cell.length_b   1.000
_cell.length_c   1.000
_cell.angle_alpha   90.00
_cell.angle_beta   90.00
_cell.angle_gamma   90.00
#
_symmetry.space_group_name_H-M   'P 1'
#
loop_
_entity.id
_entity.type
_entity.pdbx_description
1 polymer ?
#
loop_
_entity_poly.entity_id
_entity_poly.type
_entity_poly.pdbx_seq_one_letter_code
_entity_poly.pdbx_strand_id
1 'polypeptide(L)'
;MLPTGLKDNQPRESNNQKVYPQPMEDSANQNPEALEALISKIFTNISSLKSAYIQLQSAHTPYDPDKIQAADKDVISELKNLSELKHFYRENNPKPICVSPQDSRLAAEIQEQQSLLKTYEVMVKKFQSEIQNKDSEILQLQQMIEEANQKRAKLEKNLKLRGLSTKESEGSGDESGFYSVDLTPDLFISAVETAFKAIHDFSKPLINMMKAAGWDLDAAANSIESNVVYAKRAHKKYAFESHICQRMFSGFQHENFSIKVDSGAVSKETFFHQFLSMREMDPLDMLGQNPDSAFGKFCRSKYLVVVHPKMEASFFGNLDQRNYINGGGHPRTPFYQVFLKLAKSIWLLHRLAHSFDPNVKVFQVKRGNEFSEVYMESVVKNLILDENDPKPRVGLMVMPGFWIGGSVIQSRVYLSGVKIRDTLDNAGTVEPARFARHSRPRAYIETACTKTLYPSLCTQYLSVFANSTIQTPQQLAQAALSVSLYKALQTRTFMLKVVKELKAMKSKDYQAVKDCLDQIGDSVDQLSQSVRELHRLEHPGAAGGGDVFWHVSNFETWVSSAMTDASTCVDELPGKDMNKLKAVIKAKVLNVAQTASNALALFQRYAAKHKP
;
A
#
# COMPACT_ATOMS: atom_id res chain seq x y z
N MET A 1 -60.50 -78.12 67.91
CA MET A 1 -61.17 -79.34 67.41
C MET A 1 -60.93 -79.43 65.91
N LEU A 2 -60.14 -80.40 65.48
CA LEU A 2 -60.29 -81.06 64.16
C LEU A 2 -61.73 -81.64 64.09
N PRO A 3 -62.37 -81.80 62.91
CA PRO A 3 -61.89 -82.82 61.96
C PRO A 3 -62.23 -82.62 60.44
N THR A 4 -61.48 -83.37 59.60
CA THR A 4 -61.85 -84.12 58.37
C THR A 4 -62.84 -83.50 57.36
N GLY A 5 -62.59 -83.34 56.06
CA GLY A 5 -61.80 -84.16 55.13
C GLY A 5 -62.64 -85.29 54.51
N LEU A 6 -63.10 -85.14 53.26
CA LEU A 6 -63.24 -86.20 52.24
C LEU A 6 -63.54 -85.62 50.83
N LYS A 7 -62.93 -86.26 49.83
CA LYS A 7 -62.78 -85.91 48.40
C LYS A 7 -63.78 -86.66 47.51
N ASP A 8 -64.02 -86.10 46.31
CA ASP A 8 -64.04 -86.71 44.94
C ASP A 8 -65.08 -85.98 44.05
N ASN A 9 -64.97 -85.73 42.73
CA ASN A 9 -63.96 -85.97 41.69
C ASN A 9 -64.30 -85.03 40.48
N GLN A 10 -63.28 -84.32 39.95
CA GLN A 10 -62.96 -83.80 38.57
C GLN A 10 -63.97 -83.73 37.38
N PRO A 11 -63.67 -83.03 36.23
CA PRO A 11 -62.75 -81.90 35.96
C PRO A 11 -63.20 -80.86 34.85
N ARG A 12 -62.31 -79.88 34.60
CA ARG A 12 -62.06 -79.06 33.37
C ARG A 12 -62.91 -77.80 33.11
N GLU A 13 -62.28 -76.62 33.24
CA GLU A 13 -61.71 -75.86 32.11
C GLU A 13 -60.75 -74.72 32.59
N SER A 14 -59.60 -74.63 31.93
CA SER A 14 -58.52 -73.61 32.05
C SER A 14 -58.99 -72.21 31.59
N ASN A 15 -58.41 -71.04 31.88
CA ASN A 15 -57.22 -70.58 32.61
C ASN A 15 -57.36 -69.04 32.83
N ASN A 16 -57.12 -68.59 34.06
CA ASN A 16 -56.46 -67.34 34.50
C ASN A 16 -56.71 -65.96 33.81
N GLN A 17 -57.64 -65.19 34.41
CA GLN A 17 -57.43 -63.91 35.15
C GLN A 17 -56.46 -62.81 34.63
N LYS A 18 -56.97 -61.57 34.40
CA LYS A 18 -56.89 -60.42 35.34
C LYS A 18 -57.36 -59.06 34.75
N VAL A 19 -58.27 -58.43 35.49
CA VAL A 19 -58.49 -56.99 35.80
C VAL A 19 -58.13 -55.92 34.74
N TYR A 20 -59.17 -55.19 34.28
CA TYR A 20 -59.09 -53.90 33.58
C TYR A 20 -59.43 -52.73 34.52
N PRO A 21 -58.63 -51.66 34.57
CA PRO A 21 -59.11 -50.31 34.93
C PRO A 21 -59.27 -49.40 33.71
N GLN A 22 -60.23 -48.48 33.84
CA GLN A 22 -60.80 -47.52 32.88
C GLN A 22 -59.81 -46.55 32.19
N PRO A 23 -60.21 -45.95 31.05
CA PRO A 23 -59.44 -44.94 30.32
C PRO A 23 -59.54 -43.55 30.97
N MET A 24 -58.42 -42.82 31.03
CA MET A 24 -58.38 -41.37 31.28
C MET A 24 -58.40 -40.65 29.93
N GLU A 25 -59.42 -39.83 29.73
CA GLU A 25 -59.51 -38.87 28.63
C GLU A 25 -58.50 -37.73 28.78
N ASP A 26 -57.80 -37.51 27.67
CA ASP A 26 -57.32 -36.27 27.07
C ASP A 26 -57.26 -34.97 27.89
N SER A 27 -56.02 -34.48 28.03
CA SER A 27 -55.73 -33.05 28.05
C SER A 27 -54.72 -32.72 26.94
N ALA A 28 -55.15 -32.85 25.68
CA ALA A 28 -54.45 -32.32 24.52
C ALA A 28 -55.17 -31.08 24.00
N ASN A 29 -54.91 -29.92 24.62
CA ASN A 29 -55.23 -28.62 24.04
C ASN A 29 -53.92 -27.84 23.80
N GLN A 30 -53.15 -28.26 22.80
CA GLN A 30 -52.21 -27.36 22.13
C GLN A 30 -52.89 -26.84 20.88
N ASN A 31 -53.17 -25.54 20.86
CA ASN A 31 -54.02 -24.88 19.86
C ASN A 31 -53.41 -25.04 18.44
N PRO A 32 -53.96 -25.90 17.57
CA PRO A 32 -53.35 -26.28 16.29
C PRO A 32 -53.15 -25.08 15.36
N GLU A 33 -54.08 -24.13 15.40
CA GLU A 33 -54.09 -22.92 14.57
C GLU A 33 -52.92 -21.98 14.89
N ALA A 34 -52.49 -21.90 16.16
CA ALA A 34 -51.38 -21.04 16.57
C ALA A 34 -50.02 -21.59 16.07
N LEU A 35 -49.90 -22.91 15.98
CA LEU A 35 -48.71 -23.59 15.45
C LEU A 35 -48.62 -23.44 13.93
N GLU A 36 -49.75 -23.60 13.22
CA GLU A 36 -49.80 -23.36 11.76
C GLU A 36 -49.47 -21.90 11.40
N ALA A 37 -49.93 -20.94 12.20
CA ALA A 37 -49.59 -19.54 12.02
C ALA A 37 -48.08 -19.27 12.25
N LEU A 38 -47.46 -19.92 13.23
CA LEU A 38 -46.02 -19.81 13.47
C LEU A 38 -45.20 -20.38 12.32
N ILE A 39 -45.59 -21.56 11.82
CA ILE A 39 -44.96 -22.21 10.67
C ILE A 39 -45.06 -21.30 9.44
N SER A 40 -46.24 -20.74 9.19
CA SER A 40 -46.45 -19.79 8.10
C SER A 40 -45.51 -18.58 8.20
N LYS A 41 -45.38 -17.99 9.40
CA LYS A 41 -44.45 -16.87 9.65
C LYS A 41 -42.99 -17.22 9.40
N ILE A 42 -42.56 -18.43 9.76
CA ILE A 42 -41.19 -18.91 9.50
C ILE A 42 -40.94 -19.02 7.99
N PHE A 43 -41.86 -19.62 7.23
CA PHE A 43 -41.74 -19.74 5.78
C PHE A 43 -41.74 -18.38 5.08
N THR A 44 -42.57 -17.44 5.54
CA THR A 44 -42.53 -16.05 5.03
C THR A 44 -41.17 -15.42 5.32
N ASN A 45 -40.64 -15.56 6.55
CA ASN A 45 -39.37 -14.95 6.92
C ASN A 45 -38.17 -15.53 6.15
N ILE A 46 -38.14 -16.86 5.95
CA ILE A 46 -37.14 -17.53 5.10
C ILE A 46 -37.24 -17.05 3.65
N SER A 47 -38.45 -16.83 3.16
CA SER A 47 -38.67 -16.30 1.81
C SER A 47 -38.14 -14.87 1.68
N SER A 48 -38.38 -14.01 2.69
CA SER A 48 -37.83 -12.65 2.76
C SER A 48 -36.30 -12.65 2.85
N LEU A 49 -35.72 -13.48 3.70
CA LEU A 49 -34.27 -13.62 3.85
C LEU A 49 -33.59 -14.05 2.54
N LYS A 50 -34.18 -15.02 1.84
CA LYS A 50 -33.71 -15.47 0.53
C LYS A 50 -33.73 -14.33 -0.48
N SER A 51 -34.78 -13.50 -0.46
CA SER A 51 -34.88 -12.33 -1.33
C SER A 51 -33.80 -11.29 -1.01
N ALA A 52 -33.60 -10.97 0.28
CA ALA A 52 -32.56 -10.03 0.72
C ALA A 52 -31.14 -10.51 0.36
N TYR A 53 -30.86 -11.81 0.49
CA TYR A 53 -29.57 -12.38 0.12
C TYR A 53 -29.30 -12.35 -1.38
N ILE A 54 -30.34 -12.55 -2.20
CA ILE A 54 -30.24 -12.40 -3.66
C ILE A 54 -29.92 -10.95 -4.03
N GLN A 55 -30.52 -9.97 -3.34
CA GLN A 55 -30.20 -8.56 -3.56
C GLN A 55 -28.74 -8.26 -3.20
N LEU A 56 -28.23 -8.83 -2.10
CA LEU A 56 -26.84 -8.68 -1.68
C LEU A 56 -25.87 -9.22 -2.74
N GLN A 57 -26.12 -10.43 -3.25
CA GLN A 57 -25.31 -11.03 -4.31
C GLN A 57 -25.36 -10.21 -5.61
N SER A 58 -26.53 -9.69 -5.97
CA SER A 58 -26.69 -8.86 -7.16
C SER A 58 -25.93 -7.53 -7.09
N ALA A 59 -25.74 -6.99 -5.88
CA ALA A 59 -25.05 -5.72 -5.67
C ALA A 59 -23.50 -5.84 -5.74
N HIS A 60 -22.95 -7.06 -5.68
CA HIS A 60 -21.50 -7.29 -5.79
C HIS A 60 -20.97 -7.25 -7.22
N THR A 61 -21.83 -7.33 -8.24
CA THR A 61 -21.42 -7.41 -9.65
C THR A 61 -22.43 -6.76 -10.60
N PRO A 62 -22.16 -5.56 -11.16
CA PRO A 62 -20.98 -4.72 -10.90
C PRO A 62 -20.99 -4.17 -9.47
N TYR A 63 -19.80 -4.00 -8.89
CA TYR A 63 -19.63 -3.65 -7.47
C TYR A 63 -20.28 -2.29 -7.14
N ASP A 64 -21.38 -2.32 -6.38
CA ASP A 64 -22.15 -1.14 -5.96
C ASP A 64 -22.25 -1.08 -4.40
N PRO A 65 -21.40 -0.28 -3.73
CA PRO A 65 -21.23 -0.33 -2.27
C PRO A 65 -22.46 0.12 -1.49
N ASP A 66 -23.27 1.04 -2.04
CA ASP A 66 -24.47 1.54 -1.35
C ASP A 66 -25.61 0.51 -1.39
N LYS A 67 -25.72 -0.27 -2.49
CA LYS A 67 -26.68 -1.38 -2.59
C LYS A 67 -26.26 -2.60 -1.77
N ILE A 68 -24.96 -2.87 -1.67
CA ILE A 68 -24.41 -3.92 -0.80
C ILE A 68 -24.76 -3.60 0.66
N GLN A 69 -24.56 -2.36 1.11
CA GLN A 69 -24.84 -1.97 2.49
C GLN A 69 -26.34 -2.00 2.85
N ALA A 70 -27.21 -1.67 1.89
CA ALA A 70 -28.66 -1.77 2.07
C ALA A 70 -29.12 -3.24 2.16
N ALA A 71 -28.67 -4.10 1.24
CA ALA A 71 -29.06 -5.51 1.22
C ALA A 71 -28.49 -6.31 2.40
N ASP A 72 -27.29 -5.96 2.90
CA ASP A 72 -26.68 -6.57 4.09
C ASP A 72 -27.52 -6.29 5.36
N LYS A 73 -28.03 -5.05 5.48
CA LYS A 73 -28.90 -4.66 6.59
C LYS A 73 -30.22 -5.44 6.61
N ASP A 74 -30.79 -5.71 5.44
CA ASP A 74 -32.04 -6.47 5.29
C ASP A 74 -31.83 -7.96 5.61
N VAL A 75 -30.70 -8.54 5.18
CA VAL A 75 -30.31 -9.92 5.54
C VAL A 75 -30.16 -10.08 7.05
N ILE A 76 -29.48 -9.14 7.72
CA ILE A 76 -29.29 -9.18 9.18
C ILE A 76 -30.62 -9.01 9.93
N SER A 77 -31.53 -8.18 9.41
CA SER A 77 -32.85 -7.98 10.00
C SER A 77 -33.72 -9.25 9.97
N GLU A 78 -33.74 -9.97 8.85
CA GLU A 78 -34.53 -11.21 8.75
C GLU A 78 -33.93 -12.37 9.56
N LEU A 79 -32.59 -12.44 9.65
CA LEU A 79 -31.94 -13.40 10.55
C LEU A 79 -32.29 -13.14 12.03
N LYS A 80 -32.45 -11.86 12.43
CA LYS A 80 -32.88 -11.50 13.78
C LYS A 80 -34.34 -11.91 14.04
N ASN A 81 -35.23 -11.69 13.09
CA ASN A 81 -36.64 -12.13 13.17
C ASN A 81 -36.77 -13.66 13.28
N LEU A 82 -35.99 -14.42 12.52
CA LEU A 82 -35.95 -15.89 12.62
C LEU A 82 -35.43 -16.36 13.98
N SER A 83 -34.49 -15.62 14.59
CA SER A 83 -33.99 -15.91 15.93
C SER A 83 -35.05 -15.64 17.00
N GLU A 84 -35.81 -14.56 16.89
CA GLU A 84 -36.90 -14.22 17.81
C GLU A 84 -38.06 -15.23 17.70
N LEU A 85 -38.43 -15.67 16.49
CA LEU A 85 -39.40 -16.76 16.26
C LEU A 85 -38.92 -18.09 16.87
N LYS A 86 -37.61 -18.39 16.79
CA LYS A 86 -36.99 -19.57 17.40
C LYS A 86 -37.01 -19.52 18.94
N HIS A 87 -36.83 -18.34 19.54
CA HIS A 87 -36.93 -18.15 21.00
C HIS A 87 -38.39 -18.26 21.47
N PHE A 88 -39.33 -17.65 20.76
CA PHE A 88 -40.76 -17.71 21.06
C PHE A 88 -41.32 -19.14 21.01
N TYR A 89 -40.86 -19.97 20.06
CA TYR A 89 -41.23 -21.38 20.01
C TYR A 89 -40.69 -22.18 21.20
N ARG A 90 -39.46 -21.88 21.63
CA ARG A 90 -38.81 -22.58 22.77
C ARG A 90 -39.41 -22.21 24.13
N GLU A 91 -39.86 -20.96 24.32
CA GLU A 91 -40.51 -20.52 25.56
C GLU A 91 -41.91 -21.13 25.73
N ASN A 92 -42.65 -21.29 24.63
CA ASN A 92 -44.01 -21.84 24.65
C ASN A 92 -44.10 -23.36 24.51
N ASN A 93 -42.99 -24.05 24.19
CA ASN A 93 -42.92 -25.52 24.11
C ASN A 93 -41.65 -26.08 24.79
N PRO A 94 -41.56 -26.04 26.14
CA PRO A 94 -40.47 -26.71 26.86
C PRO A 94 -40.64 -28.23 26.76
N LYS A 95 -39.60 -28.96 26.32
CA LYS A 95 -39.66 -30.44 26.21
C LYS A 95 -39.74 -31.12 27.59
N PRO A 96 -40.49 -32.24 27.74
CA PRO A 96 -40.50 -33.03 28.98
C PRO A 96 -39.14 -33.68 29.26
N ILE A 97 -38.88 -33.88 30.55
CA ILE A 97 -37.59 -34.26 31.12
C ILE A 97 -37.16 -35.70 30.72
N CYS A 98 -36.02 -35.75 30.02
CA CYS A 98 -34.88 -36.70 30.01
C CYS A 98 -35.03 -38.20 29.64
N VAL A 99 -34.28 -38.63 28.60
CA VAL A 99 -33.36 -39.80 28.65
C VAL A 99 -32.10 -39.52 27.78
N SER A 100 -30.93 -39.56 28.42
CA SER A 100 -29.51 -39.48 27.97
C SER A 100 -29.06 -38.48 26.86
N PRO A 101 -28.05 -37.60 27.09
CA PRO A 101 -27.91 -36.33 26.34
C PRO A 101 -26.86 -36.27 25.21
N GLN A 102 -26.13 -37.35 24.88
CA GLN A 102 -24.96 -37.24 23.96
C GLN A 102 -25.17 -37.77 22.53
N ASP A 103 -25.86 -38.90 22.30
CA ASP A 103 -25.91 -39.51 20.95
C ASP A 103 -26.94 -38.88 20.01
N SER A 104 -28.07 -38.38 20.53
CA SER A 104 -29.11 -37.75 19.70
C SER A 104 -28.70 -36.39 19.15
N ARG A 105 -27.86 -35.65 19.89
CA ARG A 105 -27.37 -34.35 19.47
C ARG A 105 -26.33 -34.48 18.34
N LEU A 106 -25.45 -35.46 18.46
CA LEU A 106 -24.42 -35.76 17.45
C LEU A 106 -25.04 -36.24 16.12
N ALA A 107 -26.10 -37.05 16.17
CA ALA A 107 -26.80 -37.52 14.97
C ALA A 107 -27.52 -36.37 14.21
N ALA A 108 -28.12 -35.42 14.95
CA ALA A 108 -28.76 -34.25 14.35
C ALA A 108 -27.72 -33.30 13.71
N GLU A 109 -26.57 -33.09 14.35
CA GLU A 109 -25.46 -32.31 13.78
C GLU A 109 -24.86 -32.96 12.53
N ILE A 110 -24.72 -34.30 12.51
CA ILE A 110 -24.22 -35.02 11.33
C ILE A 110 -25.18 -34.90 10.13
N GLN A 111 -26.49 -34.97 10.38
CA GLN A 111 -27.48 -34.87 9.31
C GLN A 111 -27.61 -33.42 8.79
N GLU A 112 -27.44 -32.42 9.65
CA GLU A 112 -27.35 -31.01 9.27
C GLU A 112 -26.09 -30.73 8.43
N GLN A 113 -24.94 -31.29 8.81
CA GLN A 113 -23.70 -31.18 8.03
C GLN A 113 -23.82 -31.84 6.65
N GLN A 114 -24.51 -32.99 6.54
CA GLN A 114 -24.71 -33.68 5.26
C GLN A 114 -25.65 -32.95 4.30
N SER A 115 -26.69 -32.28 4.81
CA SER A 115 -27.58 -31.45 3.97
C SER A 115 -26.89 -30.15 3.54
N LEU A 116 -26.02 -29.59 4.40
CA LEU A 116 -25.17 -28.46 4.06
C LEU A 116 -24.19 -28.81 2.92
N LEU A 117 -23.55 -29.99 2.98
CA LEU A 117 -22.64 -30.47 1.94
C LEU A 117 -23.34 -30.64 0.58
N LYS A 118 -24.57 -31.18 0.55
CA LYS A 118 -25.36 -31.26 -0.70
C LYS A 118 -25.70 -29.87 -1.26
N THR A 119 -25.92 -28.89 -0.40
CA THR A 119 -26.18 -27.51 -0.80
C THR A 119 -24.93 -26.89 -1.44
N TYR A 120 -23.75 -27.12 -0.85
CA TYR A 120 -22.49 -26.70 -1.45
C TYR A 120 -22.21 -27.40 -2.78
N GLU A 121 -22.55 -28.68 -2.91
CA GLU A 121 -22.37 -29.42 -4.16
C GLU A 121 -23.18 -28.81 -5.33
N VAL A 122 -24.44 -28.40 -5.07
CA VAL A 122 -25.27 -27.72 -6.07
C VAL A 122 -24.71 -26.33 -6.40
N MET A 123 -24.21 -25.62 -5.39
CA MET A 123 -23.59 -24.31 -5.59
C MET A 123 -22.31 -24.40 -6.43
N VAL A 124 -21.48 -25.43 -6.23
CA VAL A 124 -20.29 -25.71 -7.06
C VAL A 124 -20.68 -25.97 -8.51
N LYS A 125 -21.72 -26.77 -8.76
CA LYS A 125 -22.21 -27.02 -10.15
C LYS A 125 -22.73 -25.75 -10.81
N LYS A 126 -23.40 -24.87 -10.05
CA LYS A 126 -23.84 -23.56 -10.54
C LYS A 126 -22.65 -22.67 -10.90
N PHE A 127 -21.65 -22.57 -10.03
CA PHE A 127 -20.45 -21.77 -10.32
C PHE A 127 -19.64 -22.33 -11.49
N GLN A 128 -19.56 -23.66 -11.64
CA GLN A 128 -18.95 -24.27 -12.83
C GLN A 128 -19.67 -23.87 -14.12
N SER A 129 -21.00 -23.80 -14.11
CA SER A 129 -21.77 -23.32 -15.26
C SER A 129 -21.54 -21.83 -15.54
N GLU A 130 -21.43 -21.00 -14.50
CA GLU A 130 -21.10 -19.57 -14.66
C GLU A 130 -19.70 -19.36 -15.24
N ILE A 131 -18.72 -20.16 -14.81
CA ILE A 131 -17.36 -20.15 -15.38
C ILE A 131 -17.41 -20.51 -16.86
N GLN A 132 -18.10 -21.59 -17.25
CA GLN A 132 -18.22 -22.00 -18.67
C GLN A 132 -18.88 -20.92 -19.55
N ASN A 133 -19.88 -20.21 -19.02
CA ASN A 133 -20.49 -19.09 -19.73
C ASN A 133 -19.52 -17.92 -19.89
N LYS A 134 -18.75 -17.59 -18.85
CA LYS A 134 -17.73 -16.54 -18.91
C LYS A 134 -16.60 -16.90 -19.86
N ASP A 135 -16.19 -18.16 -19.91
CA ASP A 135 -15.21 -18.66 -20.89
C ASP A 135 -15.73 -18.52 -22.32
N SER A 136 -17.04 -18.75 -22.55
CA SER A 136 -17.67 -18.54 -23.85
C SER A 136 -17.71 -17.05 -24.25
N GLU A 137 -17.93 -16.15 -23.29
CA GLU A 137 -17.89 -14.69 -23.50
C GLU A 137 -16.46 -14.22 -23.81
N ILE A 138 -15.45 -14.78 -23.14
CA ILE A 138 -14.04 -14.53 -23.44
C ILE A 138 -13.72 -14.95 -24.88
N LEU A 139 -14.17 -16.13 -25.33
CA LEU A 139 -13.98 -16.58 -26.71
C LEU A 139 -14.62 -15.62 -27.73
N GLN A 140 -15.82 -15.12 -27.45
CA GLN A 140 -16.48 -14.13 -28.32
C GLN A 140 -15.70 -12.81 -28.38
N LEU A 141 -15.22 -12.31 -27.24
CA LEU A 141 -14.41 -11.09 -27.18
C LEU A 141 -13.07 -11.25 -27.90
N GLN A 142 -12.42 -12.42 -27.77
CA GLN A 142 -11.20 -12.74 -28.52
C GLN A 142 -11.44 -12.72 -30.04
N GLN A 143 -12.57 -13.26 -30.50
CA GLN A 143 -12.95 -13.18 -31.91
C GLN A 143 -13.16 -11.73 -32.38
N MET A 144 -13.79 -10.88 -31.58
CA MET A 144 -13.97 -9.46 -31.90
C MET A 144 -12.63 -8.71 -31.98
N ILE A 145 -11.67 -9.05 -31.12
CA ILE A 145 -10.31 -8.48 -31.17
C ILE A 145 -9.62 -8.88 -32.48
N GLU A 146 -9.72 -10.14 -32.89
CA GLU A 146 -9.14 -10.63 -34.15
C GLU A 146 -9.75 -9.92 -35.37
N GLU A 147 -11.07 -9.76 -35.40
CA GLU A 147 -11.75 -8.99 -36.46
C GLU A 147 -11.33 -7.52 -36.49
N ALA A 148 -11.12 -6.89 -35.33
CA ALA A 148 -10.63 -5.52 -35.23
C ALA A 148 -9.17 -5.41 -35.73
N ASN A 149 -8.32 -6.38 -35.41
CA ASN A 149 -6.94 -6.46 -35.90
C ASN A 149 -6.88 -6.62 -37.42
N GLN A 150 -7.74 -7.46 -37.99
CA GLN A 150 -7.84 -7.63 -39.45
C GLN A 150 -8.28 -6.32 -40.15
N LYS A 151 -9.24 -5.59 -39.55
CA LYS A 151 -9.64 -4.26 -40.04
C LYS A 151 -8.50 -3.25 -39.96
N ARG A 152 -7.74 -3.25 -38.85
CA ARG A 152 -6.55 -2.40 -38.67
C ARG A 152 -5.49 -2.69 -39.73
N ALA A 153 -5.17 -3.98 -39.96
CA ALA A 153 -4.20 -4.39 -40.97
C ALA A 153 -4.61 -3.99 -42.40
N LYS A 154 -5.92 -4.05 -42.72
CA LYS A 154 -6.45 -3.58 -44.00
C LYS A 154 -6.32 -2.06 -44.15
N LEU A 155 -6.60 -1.31 -43.08
CA LEU A 155 -6.44 0.14 -43.05
C LEU A 155 -4.97 0.56 -43.20
N GLU A 156 -4.07 -0.17 -42.56
CA GLU A 156 -2.63 0.06 -42.64
C GLU A 156 -2.07 -0.20 -44.05
N LYS A 157 -2.54 -1.26 -44.74
CA LYS A 157 -2.22 -1.50 -46.16
C LYS A 157 -2.72 -0.36 -47.05
N ASN A 158 -3.91 0.18 -46.78
CA ASN A 158 -4.46 1.32 -47.52
C ASN A 158 -3.67 2.62 -47.27
N LEU A 159 -3.15 2.82 -46.06
CA LEU A 159 -2.27 3.95 -45.71
C LEU A 159 -0.89 3.83 -46.39
N LYS A 160 -0.32 2.62 -46.45
CA LYS A 160 0.92 2.31 -47.18
C LYS A 160 0.78 2.55 -48.69
N LEU A 161 -0.37 2.20 -49.28
CA LEU A 161 -0.70 2.50 -50.69
C LEU A 161 -0.85 4.01 -50.98
N ARG A 162 -1.11 4.83 -49.95
CA ARG A 162 -1.23 6.30 -50.06
C ARG A 162 0.06 7.07 -49.78
N GLY A 163 1.18 6.39 -49.56
CA GLY A 163 2.52 7.01 -49.53
C GLY A 163 2.87 7.85 -48.29
N LEU A 164 2.18 7.68 -47.17
CA LEU A 164 2.38 8.45 -45.92
C LEU A 164 3.05 7.64 -44.81
N SER A 165 4.19 6.99 -45.09
CA SER A 165 5.06 6.45 -44.05
C SER A 165 6.51 6.40 -44.52
N THR A 166 7.33 7.31 -43.97
CA THR A 166 8.78 7.30 -44.10
C THR A 166 9.33 6.10 -43.32
N LYS A 167 10.23 5.34 -43.94
CA LYS A 167 10.87 4.14 -43.40
C LYS A 167 12.11 4.51 -42.59
N GLU A 168 12.22 4.00 -41.36
CA GLU A 168 13.48 3.48 -40.77
C GLU A 168 13.06 2.31 -39.84
N SER A 169 13.05 1.07 -40.35
CA SER A 169 14.12 0.05 -40.26
C SER A 169 13.99 -0.88 -39.05
N GLU A 170 13.08 -1.85 -39.21
CA GLU A 170 13.14 -3.27 -38.84
C GLU A 170 13.82 -3.69 -37.51
N GLY A 171 12.99 -3.83 -36.49
CA GLY A 171 13.14 -4.75 -35.36
C GLY A 171 11.76 -5.15 -34.87
N SER A 172 11.39 -6.41 -35.07
CA SER A 172 10.03 -6.96 -34.89
C SER A 172 9.53 -6.99 -33.44
N GLY A 173 8.31 -6.52 -33.20
CA GLY A 173 7.46 -6.98 -32.10
C GLY A 173 6.73 -5.89 -31.31
N ASP A 174 5.42 -5.80 -31.53
CA ASP A 174 4.40 -5.13 -30.70
C ASP A 174 4.50 -3.62 -30.45
N GLU A 175 3.91 -2.84 -31.37
CA GLU A 175 3.34 -1.54 -31.02
C GLU A 175 1.90 -1.71 -30.50
N SER A 176 1.80 -1.96 -29.20
CA SER A 176 0.64 -1.58 -28.42
C SER A 176 0.78 -0.12 -28.02
N GLY A 177 -0.20 0.71 -28.38
CA GLY A 177 -0.28 2.11 -27.97
C GLY A 177 -0.55 2.22 -26.46
N PHE A 178 0.50 2.09 -25.67
CA PHE A 178 0.56 2.42 -24.25
C PHE A 178 2.00 2.86 -24.04
N TYR A 179 2.24 4.12 -23.66
CA TYR A 179 3.58 4.74 -23.48
C TYR A 179 4.68 3.69 -23.32
N SER A 180 5.47 3.43 -24.38
CA SER A 180 6.55 2.44 -24.31
C SER A 180 7.46 2.89 -23.17
N VAL A 181 7.46 2.14 -22.07
CA VAL A 181 8.41 2.41 -21.00
C VAL A 181 9.72 1.87 -21.51
N ASP A 182 10.56 2.77 -21.99
CA ASP A 182 11.87 2.42 -22.51
C ASP A 182 12.82 2.05 -21.37
N LEU A 183 13.74 1.13 -21.65
CA LEU A 183 14.79 0.76 -20.70
C LEU A 183 15.79 1.92 -20.59
N THR A 184 15.65 2.74 -19.55
CA THR A 184 16.49 3.93 -19.31
C THR A 184 17.21 3.87 -17.96
N PRO A 185 18.37 4.54 -17.82
CA PRO A 185 19.02 4.69 -16.52
C PRO A 185 18.12 5.32 -15.45
N ASP A 186 17.25 6.26 -15.82
CA ASP A 186 16.30 6.89 -14.90
C ASP A 186 15.24 5.91 -14.37
N LEU A 187 14.77 4.99 -15.22
CA LEU A 187 13.89 3.90 -14.79
C LEU A 187 14.58 3.03 -13.74
N PHE A 188 15.87 2.72 -13.94
CA PHE A 188 16.65 1.95 -12.97
C PHE A 188 16.87 2.72 -11.65
N ILE A 189 17.22 4.01 -11.71
CA ILE A 189 17.35 4.88 -10.52
C ILE A 189 16.03 4.92 -9.74
N SER A 190 14.90 5.09 -10.42
CA SER A 190 13.57 5.05 -9.79
C SER A 190 13.26 3.71 -9.12
N ALA A 191 13.67 2.59 -9.73
CA ALA A 191 13.56 1.27 -9.13
C ALA A 191 14.45 1.10 -7.89
N VAL A 192 15.67 1.65 -7.90
CA VAL A 192 16.57 1.70 -6.73
C VAL A 192 15.92 2.48 -5.59
N GLU A 193 15.35 3.65 -5.86
CA GLU A 193 14.65 4.45 -4.85
C GLU A 193 13.40 3.74 -4.30
N THR A 194 12.66 3.06 -5.17
CA THR A 194 11.49 2.26 -4.78
C THR A 194 11.90 1.12 -3.87
N ALA A 195 12.99 0.41 -4.18
CA ALA A 195 13.53 -0.65 -3.33
C ALA A 195 14.01 -0.12 -1.97
N PHE A 196 14.71 1.02 -1.94
CA PHE A 196 15.13 1.67 -0.71
C PHE A 196 13.92 2.06 0.17
N LYS A 197 12.89 2.67 -0.43
CA LYS A 197 11.65 3.00 0.27
C LYS A 197 10.95 1.76 0.81
N ALA A 198 10.91 0.67 0.05
CA ALA A 198 10.30 -0.58 0.50
C ALA A 198 11.06 -1.23 1.67
N ILE A 199 12.39 -1.13 1.70
CA ILE A 199 13.21 -1.55 2.87
C ILE A 199 12.82 -0.72 4.09
N HIS A 200 12.78 0.61 3.94
CA HIS A 200 12.38 1.52 5.01
C HIS A 200 10.96 1.22 5.52
N ASP A 201 10.00 1.03 4.62
CA ASP A 201 8.60 0.77 4.97
C ASP A 201 8.40 -0.59 5.64
N PHE A 202 9.14 -1.63 5.26
CA PHE A 202 9.13 -2.93 5.94
C PHE A 202 9.87 -2.91 7.29
N SER A 203 10.89 -2.05 7.45
CA SER A 203 11.60 -1.92 8.73
C SER A 203 10.68 -1.44 9.87
N LYS A 204 9.66 -0.64 9.56
CA LYS A 204 8.70 -0.10 10.54
C LYS A 204 7.90 -1.18 11.26
N PRO A 205 7.13 -2.06 10.58
CA PRO A 205 6.43 -3.15 11.24
C PRO A 205 7.39 -4.13 11.91
N LEU A 206 8.58 -4.41 11.35
CA LEU A 206 9.59 -5.26 11.99
C LEU A 206 9.99 -4.70 13.36
N ILE A 207 10.40 -3.42 13.42
CA ILE A 207 10.78 -2.74 14.66
C ILE A 207 9.60 -2.67 15.63
N ASN A 208 8.38 -2.43 15.14
CA ASN A 208 7.19 -2.37 16.00
C ASN A 208 6.86 -3.74 16.63
N MET A 209 7.01 -4.84 15.88
CA MET A 209 6.86 -6.19 16.42
C MET A 209 7.92 -6.51 17.46
N MET A 210 9.19 -6.10 17.23
CA MET A 210 10.25 -6.22 18.22
C MET A 210 9.94 -5.47 19.51
N LYS A 211 9.44 -4.22 19.42
CA LYS A 211 9.01 -3.44 20.58
C LYS A 211 7.86 -4.11 21.33
N ALA A 212 6.86 -4.60 20.60
CA ALA A 212 5.71 -5.29 21.20
C ALA A 212 6.13 -6.57 21.91
N ALA A 213 7.14 -7.27 21.40
CA ALA A 213 7.74 -8.45 22.01
C ALA A 213 8.74 -8.13 23.15
N GLY A 214 8.88 -6.87 23.56
CA GLY A 214 9.76 -6.45 24.65
C GLY A 214 11.26 -6.53 24.34
N TRP A 215 11.66 -6.52 23.06
CA TRP A 215 13.08 -6.54 22.69
C TRP A 215 13.76 -5.21 23.02
N ASP A 216 14.98 -5.29 23.54
CA ASP A 216 15.89 -4.16 23.61
C ASP A 216 16.42 -3.84 22.20
N LEU A 217 15.91 -2.75 21.61
CA LEU A 217 16.32 -2.30 20.27
C LEU A 217 17.77 -1.83 20.21
N ASP A 218 18.31 -1.33 21.33
CA ASP A 218 19.70 -0.88 21.40
C ASP A 218 20.64 -2.10 21.35
N ALA A 219 20.33 -3.14 22.13
CA ALA A 219 21.03 -4.42 22.08
C ALA A 219 20.87 -5.12 20.71
N ALA A 220 19.65 -5.10 20.14
CA ALA A 220 19.39 -5.70 18.85
C ALA A 220 20.16 -5.00 17.71
N ALA A 221 20.19 -3.66 17.69
CA ALA A 221 20.97 -2.91 16.70
C ALA A 221 22.48 -3.22 16.82
N ASN A 222 23.00 -3.31 18.05
CA ASN A 222 24.40 -3.69 18.29
C ASN A 222 24.72 -5.15 17.88
N SER A 223 23.73 -6.05 17.92
CA SER A 223 23.90 -7.43 17.44
C SER A 223 23.95 -7.55 15.92
N ILE A 224 23.37 -6.60 15.19
CA ILE A 224 23.41 -6.54 13.73
C ILE A 224 24.77 -6.02 13.27
N GLU A 225 25.16 -4.84 13.73
CA GLU A 225 26.45 -4.21 13.43
C GLU A 225 27.04 -3.65 14.72
N SER A 226 28.04 -4.36 15.26
CA SER A 226 28.70 -3.96 16.49
C SER A 226 29.53 -2.68 16.30
N ASN A 227 29.67 -1.89 17.35
CA ASN A 227 30.59 -0.75 17.41
C ASN A 227 30.30 0.34 16.35
N VAL A 228 29.02 0.56 16.02
CA VAL A 228 28.57 1.73 15.25
C VAL A 228 28.19 2.85 16.23
N VAL A 229 28.85 4.00 16.11
CA VAL A 229 28.57 5.17 16.93
C VAL A 229 27.52 6.03 16.22
N TYR A 230 26.27 5.91 16.67
CA TYR A 230 25.15 6.65 16.10
C TYR A 230 25.11 8.09 16.63
N ALA A 231 25.14 9.05 15.71
CA ALA A 231 24.95 10.47 15.99
C ALA A 231 23.63 10.81 16.71
N LYS A 232 22.55 10.04 16.48
CA LYS A 232 21.28 10.17 17.23
C LYS A 232 20.76 8.81 17.61
N ARG A 233 20.11 8.70 18.78
CA ARG A 233 19.46 7.44 19.21
C ARG A 233 18.47 6.91 18.17
N ALA A 234 17.69 7.80 17.56
CA ALA A 234 16.72 7.46 16.51
C ALA A 234 17.36 6.85 15.23
N HIS A 235 18.67 7.03 15.01
CA HIS A 235 19.37 6.51 13.84
C HIS A 235 19.65 5.00 13.92
N LYS A 236 19.48 4.38 15.09
CA LYS A 236 19.59 2.91 15.22
C LYS A 236 18.63 2.14 14.31
N LYS A 237 17.56 2.79 13.82
CA LYS A 237 16.70 2.25 12.76
C LYS A 237 17.47 1.78 11.52
N TYR A 238 18.57 2.46 11.18
CA TYR A 238 19.40 2.11 10.01
C TYR A 238 20.12 0.77 10.17
N ALA A 239 20.31 0.26 11.39
CA ALA A 239 20.82 -1.10 11.61
C ALA A 239 19.85 -2.14 11.05
N PHE A 240 18.55 -1.99 11.35
CA PHE A 240 17.51 -2.90 10.87
C PHE A 240 17.32 -2.78 9.35
N GLU A 241 17.33 -1.56 8.81
CA GLU A 241 17.31 -1.33 7.36
C GLU A 241 18.52 -2.00 6.67
N SER A 242 19.72 -1.91 7.26
CA SER A 242 20.93 -2.58 6.77
C SER A 242 20.81 -4.10 6.80
N HIS A 243 20.33 -4.69 7.91
CA HIS A 243 20.08 -6.14 7.99
C HIS A 243 19.11 -6.61 6.90
N ILE A 244 17.98 -5.93 6.73
CA ILE A 244 17.01 -6.24 5.68
C ILE A 244 17.68 -6.15 4.31
N CYS A 245 18.39 -5.06 4.04
CA CYS A 245 19.09 -4.83 2.78
C CYS A 245 20.07 -5.95 2.45
N GLN A 246 21.00 -6.26 3.36
CA GLN A 246 22.02 -7.30 3.16
C GLN A 246 21.39 -8.66 2.84
N ARG A 247 20.32 -9.03 3.55
CA ARG A 247 19.63 -10.31 3.36
C ARG A 247 18.83 -10.36 2.06
N MET A 248 18.19 -9.26 1.68
CA MET A 248 17.42 -9.20 0.44
C MET A 248 18.32 -9.17 -0.81
N PHE A 249 19.45 -8.44 -0.76
CA PHE A 249 20.39 -8.33 -1.88
C PHE A 249 21.40 -9.48 -1.98
N SER A 250 21.37 -10.46 -1.06
CA SER A 250 22.26 -11.63 -1.18
C SER A 250 22.01 -12.40 -2.48
N GLY A 251 23.06 -12.61 -3.28
CA GLY A 251 22.98 -13.29 -4.57
C GLY A 251 22.47 -12.43 -5.73
N PHE A 252 22.28 -11.12 -5.56
CA PHE A 252 21.77 -10.21 -6.60
C PHE A 252 22.59 -10.22 -7.90
N GLN A 253 23.86 -10.61 -7.84
CA GLN A 253 24.74 -10.74 -9.01
C GLN A 253 24.41 -11.95 -9.92
N HIS A 254 23.59 -12.89 -9.45
CA HIS A 254 23.24 -14.11 -10.18
C HIS A 254 21.82 -14.00 -10.74
N GLU A 255 21.59 -14.48 -11.97
CA GLU A 255 20.33 -14.33 -12.73
C GLU A 255 19.02 -14.64 -11.99
N ASN A 256 19.05 -15.47 -10.94
CA ASN A 256 17.89 -15.79 -10.11
C ASN A 256 18.22 -15.79 -8.61
N PHE A 257 19.10 -14.90 -8.15
CA PHE A 257 19.54 -14.87 -6.74
C PHE A 257 20.12 -16.20 -6.23
N SER A 258 20.78 -16.96 -7.12
CA SER A 258 21.30 -18.33 -6.86
C SER A 258 20.22 -19.37 -6.52
N ILE A 259 18.95 -19.10 -6.83
CA ILE A 259 17.86 -20.05 -6.65
C ILE A 259 17.90 -21.05 -7.81
N LYS A 260 17.87 -22.35 -7.48
CA LYS A 260 17.75 -23.42 -8.49
C LYS A 260 16.38 -23.32 -9.17
N VAL A 261 16.38 -22.92 -10.43
CA VAL A 261 15.20 -22.94 -11.31
C VAL A 261 15.47 -23.99 -12.37
N ASP A 262 14.51 -24.87 -12.64
CA ASP A 262 14.64 -25.99 -13.58
C ASP A 262 14.62 -25.55 -15.06
N SER A 263 14.88 -24.27 -15.35
CA SER A 263 14.71 -23.68 -16.67
C SER A 263 16.03 -23.12 -17.21
N GLY A 264 16.25 -23.32 -18.51
CA GLY A 264 17.46 -22.92 -19.23
C GLY A 264 17.72 -21.41 -19.30
N ALA A 265 18.82 -21.02 -19.95
CA ALA A 265 19.28 -19.64 -20.05
C ALA A 265 18.18 -18.69 -20.54
N VAL A 266 17.94 -17.62 -19.78
CA VAL A 266 16.88 -16.64 -20.02
C VAL A 266 17.47 -15.45 -20.79
N SER A 267 16.84 -15.03 -21.90
CA SER A 267 17.32 -13.87 -22.69
C SER A 267 17.10 -12.55 -21.95
N LYS A 268 17.85 -11.49 -22.32
CA LYS A 268 17.72 -10.15 -21.69
C LYS A 268 16.35 -9.51 -21.92
N GLU A 269 15.80 -9.71 -23.11
CA GLU A 269 14.44 -9.29 -23.50
C GLU A 269 13.39 -9.93 -22.58
N THR A 270 13.63 -11.17 -22.17
CA THR A 270 12.77 -11.89 -21.24
C THR A 270 12.77 -11.25 -19.85
N PHE A 271 13.93 -10.77 -19.35
CA PHE A 271 13.98 -10.06 -18.06
C PHE A 271 13.19 -8.75 -18.10
N PHE A 272 13.27 -7.99 -19.21
CA PHE A 272 12.55 -6.73 -19.32
C PHE A 272 11.05 -6.95 -19.44
N HIS A 273 10.64 -7.93 -20.22
CA HIS A 273 9.24 -8.32 -20.33
C HIS A 273 8.67 -8.83 -18.98
N GLN A 274 9.45 -9.60 -18.22
CA GLN A 274 9.10 -9.98 -16.85
C GLN A 274 8.95 -8.76 -15.93
N PHE A 275 9.81 -7.75 -16.05
CA PHE A 275 9.65 -6.50 -15.30
C PHE A 275 8.33 -5.79 -15.66
N LEU A 276 8.04 -5.62 -16.95
CA LEU A 276 6.84 -4.93 -17.42
C LEU A 276 5.55 -5.63 -16.97
N SER A 277 5.48 -6.96 -17.09
CA SER A 277 4.30 -7.71 -16.67
C SER A 277 4.11 -7.69 -15.15
N MET A 278 5.18 -7.80 -14.38
CA MET A 278 5.11 -7.90 -12.93
C MET A 278 4.92 -6.56 -12.22
N ARG A 279 5.26 -5.43 -12.84
CA ARG A 279 5.20 -4.12 -12.15
C ARG A 279 3.78 -3.71 -11.75
N GLU A 280 2.78 -4.03 -12.57
CA GLU A 280 1.37 -3.65 -12.35
C GLU A 280 0.58 -4.65 -11.48
N MET A 281 1.07 -5.88 -11.28
CA MET A 281 0.34 -6.93 -10.56
C MET A 281 0.51 -6.86 -9.03
N ASP A 282 -0.51 -7.14 -8.22
CA ASP A 282 -0.31 -7.29 -6.77
C ASP A 282 0.55 -8.54 -6.47
N PRO A 283 1.54 -8.48 -5.55
CA PRO A 283 2.40 -9.63 -5.26
C PRO A 283 1.65 -10.84 -4.70
N LEU A 284 0.49 -10.69 -4.04
CA LEU A 284 -0.34 -11.84 -3.64
C LEU A 284 -1.00 -12.48 -4.85
N ASP A 285 -1.47 -11.70 -5.82
CA ASP A 285 -2.08 -12.24 -7.04
C ASP A 285 -1.07 -13.04 -7.87
N MET A 286 0.17 -12.53 -7.95
CA MET A 286 1.29 -13.23 -8.59
C MET A 286 1.55 -14.60 -7.96
N LEU A 287 1.52 -14.67 -6.63
CA LEU A 287 1.71 -15.92 -5.89
C LEU A 287 0.47 -16.81 -5.90
N GLY A 288 -0.73 -16.24 -6.05
CA GLY A 288 -1.98 -16.98 -6.18
C GLY A 288 -2.05 -17.78 -7.48
N GLN A 289 -1.46 -17.26 -8.56
CA GLN A 289 -1.38 -17.97 -9.85
C GLN A 289 -0.39 -19.14 -9.81
N ASN A 290 0.82 -18.91 -9.28
CA ASN A 290 1.85 -19.94 -9.16
C ASN A 290 2.76 -19.71 -7.94
N PRO A 291 2.46 -20.36 -6.81
CA PRO A 291 3.25 -20.27 -5.58
C PRO A 291 4.71 -20.71 -5.74
N ASP A 292 4.99 -21.67 -6.61
CA ASP A 292 6.34 -22.20 -6.84
C ASP A 292 7.07 -21.56 -8.03
N SER A 293 6.56 -20.42 -8.52
CA SER A 293 7.25 -19.58 -9.49
C SER A 293 8.64 -19.14 -8.99
N ALA A 294 9.51 -18.66 -9.88
CA ALA A 294 10.82 -18.12 -9.49
C ALA A 294 10.69 -16.99 -8.44
N PHE A 295 9.65 -16.16 -8.57
CA PHE A 295 9.32 -15.12 -7.60
C PHE A 295 8.83 -15.70 -6.26
N GLY A 296 7.99 -16.75 -6.27
CA GLY A 296 7.56 -17.43 -5.05
C GLY A 296 8.72 -18.10 -4.30
N LYS A 297 9.58 -18.84 -5.01
CA LYS A 297 10.82 -19.41 -4.45
C LYS A 297 11.74 -18.32 -3.87
N PHE A 298 11.82 -17.16 -4.52
CA PHE A 298 12.54 -15.99 -4.02
C PHE A 298 11.92 -15.45 -2.74
N CYS A 299 10.62 -15.20 -2.70
CA CYS A 299 9.91 -14.73 -1.52
C CYS A 299 10.11 -15.67 -0.32
N ARG A 300 10.00 -16.98 -0.52
CA ARG A 300 10.26 -18.02 0.49
C ARG A 300 11.69 -17.92 1.02
N SER A 301 12.68 -18.00 0.13
CA SER A 301 14.09 -17.95 0.48
C SER A 301 14.44 -16.68 1.26
N LYS A 302 14.00 -15.51 0.76
CA LYS A 302 14.28 -14.21 1.37
C LYS A 302 13.60 -14.00 2.71
N TYR A 303 12.35 -14.42 2.86
CA TYR A 303 11.66 -14.31 4.14
C TYR A 303 12.42 -15.06 5.24
N LEU A 304 12.86 -16.28 4.96
CA LEU A 304 13.52 -17.15 5.93
C LEU A 304 14.88 -16.63 6.40
N VAL A 305 15.56 -15.81 5.59
CA VAL A 305 16.84 -15.18 5.96
C VAL A 305 16.68 -13.77 6.55
N VAL A 306 15.60 -13.06 6.22
CA VAL A 306 15.29 -11.74 6.80
C VAL A 306 14.70 -11.90 8.20
N VAL A 307 13.71 -12.79 8.36
CA VAL A 307 12.97 -13.02 9.60
C VAL A 307 13.46 -14.30 10.28
N HIS A 308 14.47 -14.15 11.14
CA HIS A 308 15.05 -15.24 11.93
C HIS A 308 14.00 -15.99 12.79
N PRO A 309 14.11 -17.31 13.00
CA PRO A 309 13.17 -18.09 13.82
C PRO A 309 12.91 -17.48 15.21
N LYS A 310 13.95 -16.97 15.89
CA LYS A 310 13.81 -16.27 17.19
C LYS A 310 12.94 -15.00 17.11
N MET A 311 13.03 -14.26 16.01
CA MET A 311 12.16 -13.09 15.80
C MET A 311 10.72 -13.56 15.64
N GLU A 312 10.48 -14.57 14.82
CA GLU A 312 9.14 -15.09 14.57
C GLU A 312 8.46 -15.65 15.82
N ALA A 313 9.18 -16.48 16.59
CA ALA A 313 8.70 -17.00 17.87
C ALA A 313 8.37 -15.87 18.85
N SER A 314 9.12 -14.76 18.83
CA SER A 314 8.83 -13.59 19.67
C SER A 314 7.63 -12.78 19.17
N PHE A 315 7.43 -12.71 17.85
CA PHE A 315 6.36 -11.90 17.23
C PHE A 315 5.00 -12.57 17.29
N PHE A 316 4.96 -13.89 17.10
CA PHE A 316 3.73 -14.66 16.93
C PHE A 316 3.51 -15.73 18.02
N GLY A 317 4.52 -15.99 18.86
CA GLY A 317 4.46 -17.04 19.88
C GLY A 317 4.65 -18.47 19.36
N ASN A 318 4.77 -18.65 18.04
CA ASN A 318 4.97 -19.94 17.38
C ASN A 318 5.79 -19.78 16.08
N LEU A 319 6.03 -20.89 15.37
CA LEU A 319 6.73 -20.93 14.08
C LEU A 319 5.83 -21.39 12.93
N ASP A 320 4.50 -21.29 13.10
CA ASP A 320 3.54 -21.84 12.15
C ASP A 320 3.66 -21.16 10.79
N GLN A 321 3.90 -19.86 10.78
CA GLN A 321 4.10 -19.09 9.55
C GLN A 321 5.35 -19.57 8.79
N ARG A 322 6.48 -19.76 9.48
CA ARG A 322 7.72 -20.30 8.91
C ARG A 322 7.56 -21.73 8.43
N ASN A 323 6.85 -22.58 9.17
CA ASN A 323 6.58 -23.96 8.76
C ASN A 323 5.73 -23.99 7.50
N TYR A 324 4.70 -23.15 7.42
CA TYR A 324 3.88 -22.99 6.22
C TYR A 324 4.70 -22.50 5.02
N ILE A 325 5.59 -21.52 5.23
CA ILE A 325 6.51 -21.02 4.19
C ILE A 325 7.51 -22.09 3.74
N ASN A 326 8.09 -22.86 4.67
CA ASN A 326 8.97 -23.98 4.34
C ASN A 326 8.24 -25.05 3.51
N GLY A 327 6.95 -25.26 3.77
CA GLY A 327 6.08 -26.14 2.99
C GLY A 327 5.68 -25.59 1.61
N GLY A 328 6.18 -24.42 1.21
CA GLY A 328 5.88 -23.79 -0.07
C GLY A 328 4.69 -22.83 -0.07
N GLY A 329 4.06 -22.62 1.09
CA GLY A 329 2.96 -21.68 1.24
C GLY A 329 3.39 -20.22 1.32
N HIS A 330 2.45 -19.32 1.01
CA HIS A 330 2.61 -17.87 1.14
C HIS A 330 1.50 -17.31 2.04
N PRO A 331 1.79 -16.97 3.32
CA PRO A 331 0.78 -16.52 4.27
C PRO A 331 0.07 -15.24 3.84
N ARG A 332 -1.21 -15.08 4.17
CA ARG A 332 -1.96 -13.83 3.95
C ARG A 332 -1.92 -12.88 5.16
N THR A 333 -0.97 -13.06 6.08
CA THR A 333 -0.87 -12.22 7.28
C THR A 333 -0.44 -10.79 6.92
N PRO A 334 -0.88 -9.75 7.65
CA PRO A 334 -0.50 -8.37 7.36
C PRO A 334 1.02 -8.17 7.33
N PHE A 335 1.76 -8.82 8.23
CA PHE A 335 3.22 -8.76 8.27
C PHE A 335 3.86 -9.34 7.01
N TYR A 336 3.38 -10.51 6.55
CA TYR A 336 3.87 -11.14 5.33
C TYR A 336 3.51 -10.32 4.08
N GLN A 337 2.33 -9.70 4.03
CA GLN A 337 1.93 -8.82 2.92
C GLN A 337 2.85 -7.60 2.77
N VAL A 338 3.27 -6.98 3.88
CA VAL A 338 4.26 -5.87 3.81
C VAL A 338 5.63 -6.41 3.36
N PHE A 339 6.03 -7.60 3.80
CA PHE A 339 7.23 -8.27 3.29
C PHE A 339 7.16 -8.53 1.78
N LEU A 340 6.02 -8.96 1.25
CA LEU A 340 5.84 -9.21 -0.18
C LEU A 340 6.02 -7.95 -1.03
N LYS A 341 5.61 -6.77 -0.53
CA LYS A 341 5.86 -5.49 -1.20
C LYS A 341 7.36 -5.21 -1.31
N LEU A 342 8.11 -5.43 -0.23
CA LEU A 342 9.58 -5.36 -0.23
C LEU A 342 10.20 -6.36 -1.22
N ALA A 343 9.75 -7.61 -1.17
CA ALA A 343 10.26 -8.67 -2.06
C ALA A 343 10.02 -8.32 -3.54
N LYS A 344 8.81 -7.86 -3.88
CA LYS A 344 8.47 -7.41 -5.24
C LYS A 344 9.37 -6.26 -5.71
N SER A 345 9.58 -5.23 -4.90
CA SER A 345 10.42 -4.09 -5.30
C SER A 345 11.86 -4.51 -5.61
N ILE A 346 12.44 -5.42 -4.82
CA ILE A 346 13.81 -5.90 -5.04
C ILE A 346 13.87 -6.89 -6.21
N TRP A 347 12.84 -7.72 -6.39
CA TRP A 347 12.72 -8.60 -7.55
C TRP A 347 12.66 -7.82 -8.87
N LEU A 348 11.83 -6.77 -8.93
CA LEU A 348 11.72 -5.91 -10.11
C LEU A 348 13.03 -5.16 -10.40
N LEU A 349 13.69 -4.63 -9.37
CA LEU A 349 15.01 -4.01 -9.52
C LEU A 349 16.03 -5.01 -10.12
N HIS A 350 16.01 -6.26 -9.69
CA HIS A 350 16.85 -7.30 -10.26
C HIS A 350 16.49 -7.62 -11.71
N ARG A 351 15.20 -7.71 -12.06
CA ARG A 351 14.78 -7.93 -13.46
C ARG A 351 15.36 -6.84 -14.35
N LEU A 352 15.18 -5.57 -13.97
CA LEU A 352 15.77 -4.44 -14.69
C LEU A 352 17.29 -4.52 -14.78
N ALA A 353 17.99 -4.83 -13.69
CA ALA A 353 19.46 -4.92 -13.68
C ALA A 353 20.01 -5.88 -14.74
N HIS A 354 19.29 -7.00 -14.97
CA HIS A 354 19.63 -8.02 -15.96
C HIS A 354 19.07 -7.75 -17.36
N SER A 355 18.24 -6.73 -17.53
CA SER A 355 17.78 -6.25 -18.85
C SER A 355 18.81 -5.38 -19.56
N PHE A 356 19.73 -4.73 -18.84
CA PHE A 356 20.75 -3.86 -19.44
C PHE A 356 21.85 -4.64 -20.17
N ASP A 357 22.46 -4.00 -21.17
CA ASP A 357 23.68 -4.48 -21.82
C ASP A 357 24.81 -3.45 -21.77
N PRO A 358 25.91 -3.70 -21.04
CA PRO A 358 26.13 -4.84 -20.13
C PRO A 358 25.21 -4.79 -18.89
N ASN A 359 25.03 -5.94 -18.22
CA ASN A 359 24.20 -6.02 -17.01
C ASN A 359 24.70 -5.04 -15.94
N VAL A 360 23.76 -4.47 -15.20
CA VAL A 360 24.09 -3.58 -14.08
C VAL A 360 24.86 -4.35 -13.01
N LYS A 361 26.00 -3.80 -12.57
CA LYS A 361 26.83 -4.44 -11.54
C LYS A 361 26.53 -3.82 -10.18
N VAL A 362 26.09 -4.64 -9.23
CA VAL A 362 25.91 -4.23 -7.83
C VAL A 362 27.26 -4.18 -7.09
N PHE A 363 27.46 -3.21 -6.22
CA PHE A 363 28.59 -3.18 -5.29
C PHE A 363 28.13 -2.86 -3.86
N GLN A 364 28.81 -3.46 -2.89
CA GLN A 364 28.49 -3.31 -1.47
C GLN A 364 29.67 -2.70 -0.73
N VAL A 365 29.38 -1.79 0.21
CA VAL A 365 30.39 -1.09 1.02
C VAL A 365 30.53 -1.79 2.36
N LYS A 366 31.77 -2.13 2.73
CA LYS A 366 32.06 -2.76 4.02
C LYS A 366 32.20 -1.70 5.13
N ARG A 367 31.83 -2.11 6.34
CA ARG A 367 32.10 -1.34 7.57
C ARG A 367 33.60 -1.04 7.70
N GLY A 368 33.91 0.15 8.18
CA GLY A 368 35.28 0.62 8.40
C GLY A 368 35.94 1.27 7.19
N ASN A 369 35.38 1.10 5.98
CA ASN A 369 35.88 1.77 4.78
C ASN A 369 35.77 3.30 4.93
N GLU A 370 36.71 4.02 4.32
CA GLU A 370 36.67 5.48 4.26
C GLU A 370 35.51 5.93 3.37
N PHE A 371 34.83 6.99 3.79
CA PHE A 371 33.77 7.59 3.00
C PHE A 371 34.34 8.24 1.73
N SER A 372 33.72 7.93 0.59
CA SER A 372 34.01 8.55 -0.70
C SER A 372 32.72 9.11 -1.29
N GLU A 373 32.65 10.43 -1.40
CA GLU A 373 31.51 11.13 -2.02
C GLU A 373 31.29 10.75 -3.47
N VAL A 374 32.26 10.12 -4.15
CA VAL A 374 32.09 9.66 -5.54
C VAL A 374 31.23 8.38 -5.60
N TYR A 375 31.40 7.48 -4.63
CA TYR A 375 30.77 6.15 -4.65
C TYR A 375 29.70 5.96 -3.58
N MET A 376 29.59 6.90 -2.63
CA MET A 376 28.79 6.76 -1.43
C MET A 376 27.99 8.03 -1.14
N GLU A 377 26.74 7.85 -0.72
CA GLU A 377 25.84 8.91 -0.24
C GLU A 377 25.56 8.67 1.25
N SER A 378 25.66 9.69 2.09
CA SER A 378 25.28 9.56 3.50
C SER A 378 23.76 9.60 3.68
N VAL A 379 23.19 8.62 4.40
CA VAL A 379 21.77 8.65 4.80
C VAL A 379 21.48 9.71 5.86
N VAL A 380 22.52 10.28 6.47
CA VAL A 380 22.43 11.34 7.47
C VAL A 380 22.75 12.68 6.80
N LYS A 381 21.82 13.62 6.88
CA LYS A 381 22.00 14.98 6.37
C LYS A 381 22.61 15.90 7.45
N ASN A 382 23.22 17.01 7.03
CA ASN A 382 23.78 18.06 7.91
C ASN A 382 24.94 17.61 8.81
N LEU A 383 25.84 16.79 8.25
CA LEU A 383 27.06 16.37 8.94
C LEU A 383 27.99 17.57 9.19
N ILE A 384 28.60 17.60 10.37
CA ILE A 384 29.73 18.49 10.66
C ILE A 384 30.98 17.69 10.39
N LEU A 385 31.67 18.02 9.30
CA LEU A 385 32.99 17.48 8.97
C LEU A 385 33.99 18.62 9.17
N ASP A 386 34.93 18.45 10.09
CA ASP A 386 36.08 19.35 10.23
C ASP A 386 37.14 18.92 9.21
N GLU A 387 37.72 19.85 8.44
CA GLU A 387 38.75 19.52 7.45
C GLU A 387 40.04 18.98 8.10
N ASN A 388 40.22 19.20 9.41
CA ASN A 388 41.34 18.65 10.18
C ASN A 388 41.07 17.24 10.73
N ASP A 389 39.81 16.78 10.71
CA ASP A 389 39.45 15.45 11.20
C ASP A 389 39.72 14.38 10.13
N PRO A 390 40.10 13.15 10.53
CA PRO A 390 40.21 12.03 9.60
C PRO A 390 38.87 11.79 8.90
N LYS A 391 38.93 11.44 7.61
CA LYS A 391 37.74 11.15 6.80
C LYS A 391 36.80 10.20 7.54
N PRO A 392 35.48 10.50 7.59
CA PRO A 392 34.54 9.69 8.32
C PRO A 392 34.50 8.27 7.75
N ARG A 393 34.35 7.29 8.63
CA ARG A 393 34.28 5.87 8.25
C ARG A 393 32.85 5.39 8.18
N VAL A 394 32.62 4.48 7.25
CA VAL A 394 31.33 3.81 7.08
C VAL A 394 31.04 2.92 8.29
N GLY A 395 29.94 3.21 8.98
CA GLY A 395 29.42 2.37 10.05
C GLY A 395 28.66 1.17 9.50
N LEU A 396 27.72 1.41 8.58
CA LEU A 396 26.90 0.38 7.95
C LEU A 396 26.40 0.81 6.56
N MET A 397 26.17 -0.16 5.68
CA MET A 397 25.56 0.04 4.36
C MET A 397 24.05 -0.11 4.47
N VAL A 398 23.29 0.91 4.07
CA VAL A 398 21.82 0.90 4.08
C VAL A 398 21.25 0.51 2.70
N MET A 399 21.96 0.83 1.62
CA MET A 399 21.63 0.41 0.26
C MET A 399 22.92 0.15 -0.55
N PRO A 400 23.02 -0.93 -1.34
CA PRO A 400 24.14 -1.11 -2.26
C PRO A 400 24.17 0.00 -3.32
N GLY A 401 25.34 0.18 -3.93
CA GLY A 401 25.49 1.01 -5.12
C GLY A 401 25.47 0.15 -6.38
N PHE A 402 25.37 0.82 -7.54
CA PHE A 402 25.26 0.16 -8.84
C PHE A 402 26.10 0.84 -9.90
N TRP A 403 26.64 0.05 -10.83
CA TRP A 403 27.31 0.52 -12.05
C TRP A 403 26.41 0.28 -13.25
N ILE A 404 26.04 1.33 -13.96
CA ILE A 404 25.15 1.31 -15.12
C ILE A 404 25.74 2.15 -16.25
N GLY A 405 26.06 1.52 -17.39
CA GLY A 405 26.54 2.25 -18.58
C GLY A 405 27.74 3.19 -18.36
N GLY A 406 28.63 2.86 -17.40
CA GLY A 406 29.77 3.72 -17.01
C GLY A 406 29.47 4.75 -15.91
N SER A 407 28.20 4.94 -15.53
CA SER A 407 27.76 5.79 -14.43
C SER A 407 27.65 5.02 -13.11
N VAL A 408 27.80 5.73 -12.00
CA VAL A 408 27.66 5.21 -10.63
C VAL A 408 26.36 5.70 -10.01
N ILE A 409 25.57 4.78 -9.48
CA ILE A 409 24.56 5.06 -8.46
C ILE A 409 25.22 4.79 -7.12
N GLN A 410 25.37 5.85 -6.31
CA GLN A 410 26.08 5.80 -5.05
C GLN A 410 25.44 4.81 -4.06
N SER A 411 26.26 4.11 -3.29
CA SER A 411 25.79 3.29 -2.17
C SER A 411 25.37 4.19 -1.02
N ARG A 412 24.19 3.95 -0.44
CA ARG A 412 23.74 4.69 0.73
C ARG A 412 24.35 4.10 1.99
N VAL A 413 25.10 4.91 2.72
CA VAL A 413 25.86 4.50 3.91
C VAL A 413 25.53 5.38 5.11
N TYR A 414 25.63 4.80 6.30
CA TYR A 414 25.62 5.51 7.55
C TYR A 414 27.06 5.71 8.04
N LEU A 415 27.43 6.93 8.41
CA LEU A 415 28.77 7.25 8.88
C LEU A 415 28.86 7.17 10.40
N SER A 416 29.86 6.46 10.91
CA SER A 416 30.05 6.26 12.35
C SER A 416 30.83 7.41 12.97
N GLY A 417 30.44 7.86 14.16
CA GLY A 417 31.20 8.85 14.95
C GLY A 417 31.08 10.30 14.45
N VAL A 418 30.19 10.57 13.49
CA VAL A 418 29.96 11.91 12.95
C VAL A 418 29.03 12.74 13.85
N LYS A 419 29.29 14.04 13.93
CA LYS A 419 28.41 15.01 14.63
C LYS A 419 27.39 15.61 13.64
N ILE A 420 26.20 15.94 14.12
CA ILE A 420 25.12 16.55 13.34
C ILE A 420 24.74 17.87 13.99
N ARG A 421 24.42 18.90 13.20
CA ARG A 421 23.83 20.14 13.74
C ARG A 421 22.39 19.88 14.17
N ASP A 422 22.10 20.01 15.47
CA ASP A 422 20.73 19.94 15.99
C ASP A 422 20.00 21.27 15.75
N THR A 423 18.77 21.19 15.23
CA THR A 423 17.95 22.35 14.86
C THR A 423 17.02 22.86 15.96
N LEU A 424 17.21 22.46 17.23
CA LEU A 424 16.40 22.92 18.36
C LEU A 424 17.24 23.00 19.64
N ASP A 425 17.68 24.19 20.04
CA ASP A 425 17.22 24.83 21.29
C ASP A 425 17.86 26.22 21.54
N ASN A 426 16.96 27.16 21.83
CA ASN A 426 17.01 28.42 22.57
C ASN A 426 18.01 29.55 22.27
N ALA A 427 17.37 30.71 22.10
CA ALA A 427 17.92 32.05 22.16
C ALA A 427 18.74 32.28 23.45
N GLY A 428 20.00 32.62 23.25
CA GLY A 428 20.88 33.19 24.26
C GLY A 428 21.84 34.12 23.54
N THR A 429 21.67 35.40 23.79
CA THR A 429 22.51 36.51 23.31
C THR A 429 23.98 36.30 23.68
N VAL A 430 24.87 36.20 22.67
CA VAL A 430 26.25 36.68 22.77
C VAL A 430 26.65 37.27 21.41
N GLU A 431 27.26 38.45 21.47
CA GLU A 431 27.72 39.33 20.40
C GLU A 431 28.80 38.74 19.45
N PRO A 432 29.12 39.43 18.34
CA PRO A 432 29.53 38.79 17.09
C PRO A 432 31.02 38.46 17.06
N ALA A 433 31.35 37.22 16.71
CA ALA A 433 32.71 36.85 16.35
C ALA A 433 32.74 36.08 15.02
N ARG A 434 33.04 36.87 13.98
CA ARG A 434 33.81 36.55 12.78
C ARG A 434 33.24 35.46 11.83
N PHE A 435 32.58 35.97 10.78
CA PHE A 435 32.36 35.36 9.47
C PHE A 435 32.84 33.91 9.31
N ALA A 436 31.97 32.97 9.66
CA ALA A 436 32.04 31.63 9.09
C ALA A 436 31.86 31.78 7.57
N ARG A 437 32.84 31.33 6.78
CA ARG A 437 32.69 31.30 5.32
C ARG A 437 31.55 30.35 4.97
N HIS A 438 30.36 30.90 4.73
CA HIS A 438 29.23 30.21 4.13
C HIS A 438 29.71 29.51 2.84
N SER A 439 29.27 28.28 2.57
CA SER A 439 29.49 27.67 1.26
C SER A 439 28.92 28.64 0.20
N ARG A 440 29.60 28.80 -0.94
CA ARG A 440 29.17 29.74 -2.00
C ARG A 440 27.67 29.61 -2.35
N PRO A 441 27.09 28.39 -2.46
CA PRO A 441 25.65 28.23 -2.69
C PRO A 441 24.78 28.67 -1.51
N ARG A 442 25.21 28.44 -0.26
CA ARG A 442 24.46 28.88 0.93
C ARG A 442 24.41 30.40 1.04
N ALA A 443 25.55 31.06 0.86
CA ALA A 443 25.62 32.53 0.84
C ALA A 443 24.73 33.10 -0.27
N TYR A 444 24.73 32.45 -1.44
CA TYR A 444 23.89 32.82 -2.57
C TYR A 444 22.39 32.67 -2.25
N ILE A 445 21.97 31.55 -1.67
CA ILE A 445 20.57 31.32 -1.23
C ILE A 445 20.15 32.34 -0.17
N GLU A 446 20.96 32.54 0.87
CA GLU A 446 20.67 33.51 1.94
C GLU A 446 20.50 34.91 1.37
N THR A 447 21.44 35.35 0.51
CA THR A 447 21.36 36.64 -0.19
C THR A 447 20.11 36.73 -1.07
N ALA A 448 19.79 35.67 -1.81
CA ALA A 448 18.64 35.68 -2.70
C ALA A 448 17.30 35.75 -1.94
N CYS A 449 17.21 35.04 -0.81
CA CYS A 449 16.05 35.02 0.08
C CYS A 449 15.81 36.35 0.82
N THR A 450 16.82 37.20 1.03
CA THR A 450 16.62 38.51 1.67
C THR A 450 15.65 39.44 0.92
N LYS A 451 15.40 39.15 -0.37
CA LYS A 451 14.54 39.96 -1.24
C LYS A 451 13.16 39.34 -1.48
N THR A 452 12.82 38.27 -0.75
CA THR A 452 11.47 37.68 -0.80
C THR A 452 10.61 38.19 0.34
N LEU A 453 9.28 38.01 0.25
CA LEU A 453 8.35 38.45 1.29
C LEU A 453 8.49 37.65 2.60
N TYR A 454 8.94 36.38 2.50
CA TYR A 454 9.16 35.51 3.66
C TYR A 454 10.61 34.99 3.70
N PRO A 455 11.61 35.83 4.05
CA PRO A 455 13.03 35.48 3.97
C PRO A 455 13.44 34.29 4.84
N SER A 456 12.96 34.24 6.08
CA SER A 456 13.27 33.15 7.03
C SER A 456 12.78 31.79 6.50
N LEU A 457 11.56 31.76 5.97
CA LEU A 457 10.95 30.57 5.38
C LEU A 457 11.65 30.16 4.08
N CYS A 458 12.03 31.14 3.25
CA CYS A 458 12.82 30.94 2.04
C CYS A 458 14.15 30.26 2.36
N THR A 459 14.93 30.82 3.30
CA THR A 459 16.22 30.26 3.71
C THR A 459 16.04 28.90 4.35
N GLN A 460 15.05 28.72 5.22
CA GLN A 460 14.79 27.43 5.88
C GLN A 460 14.57 26.31 4.85
N TYR A 461 13.69 26.52 3.87
CA TYR A 461 13.37 25.47 2.91
C TYR A 461 14.39 25.30 1.80
N LEU A 462 15.06 26.38 1.37
CA LEU A 462 16.09 26.30 0.33
C LEU A 462 17.46 25.87 0.86
N SER A 463 17.71 25.96 2.17
CA SER A 463 18.98 25.51 2.77
C SER A 463 19.27 24.03 2.56
N VAL A 464 18.25 23.20 2.30
CA VAL A 464 18.43 21.78 1.93
C VAL A 464 19.20 21.62 0.62
N PHE A 465 19.14 22.64 -0.25
CA PHE A 465 19.86 22.71 -1.51
C PHE A 465 21.21 23.43 -1.40
N ALA A 466 21.63 23.85 -0.21
CA ALA A 466 22.90 24.56 0.01
C ALA A 466 24.17 23.75 -0.32
N ASN A 467 24.03 22.43 -0.48
CA ASN A 467 25.10 21.51 -0.89
C ASN A 467 24.97 21.08 -2.36
N SER A 468 23.98 21.58 -3.08
CA SER A 468 23.78 21.29 -4.52
C SER A 468 24.42 22.38 -5.39
N THR A 469 24.54 22.11 -6.69
CA THR A 469 25.12 23.00 -7.70
C THR A 469 24.26 24.23 -8.02
N ILE A 470 23.40 24.72 -7.10
CA ILE A 470 22.65 25.97 -7.30
C ILE A 470 23.65 27.12 -7.39
N GLN A 471 23.94 27.51 -8.62
CA GLN A 471 24.83 28.61 -8.96
C GLN A 471 24.13 29.65 -9.83
N THR A 472 22.95 29.33 -10.38
CA THR A 472 22.19 30.22 -11.26
C THR A 472 20.85 30.64 -10.67
N PRO A 473 20.34 31.84 -11.01
CA PRO A 473 18.99 32.28 -10.63
C PRO A 473 17.90 31.30 -11.08
N GLN A 474 18.14 30.59 -12.19
CA GLN A 474 17.24 29.60 -12.76
C GLN A 474 17.09 28.37 -11.85
N GLN A 475 18.22 27.76 -11.48
CA GLN A 475 18.25 26.61 -10.57
C GLN A 475 17.63 26.96 -9.23
N LEU A 476 17.84 28.19 -8.77
CA LEU A 476 17.25 28.69 -7.54
C LEU A 476 15.72 28.85 -7.64
N ALA A 477 15.21 29.39 -8.75
CA ALA A 477 13.78 29.48 -9.03
C ALA A 477 13.13 28.08 -9.15
N GLN A 478 13.81 27.14 -9.81
CA GLN A 478 13.36 25.75 -9.93
C GLN A 478 13.27 25.07 -8.57
N ALA A 479 14.31 25.17 -7.74
CA ALA A 479 14.31 24.63 -6.40
C ALA A 479 13.20 25.22 -5.53
N ALA A 480 12.98 26.53 -5.60
CA ALA A 480 11.91 27.21 -4.85
C ALA A 480 10.51 26.77 -5.29
N LEU A 481 10.31 26.56 -6.59
CA LEU A 481 9.05 26.06 -7.12
C LEU A 481 8.82 24.59 -6.74
N SER A 482 9.84 23.73 -6.79
CA SER A 482 9.76 22.35 -6.34
C SER A 482 9.41 22.25 -4.85
N VAL A 483 9.98 23.13 -4.01
CA VAL A 483 9.60 23.24 -2.59
C VAL A 483 8.12 23.60 -2.45
N SER A 484 7.65 24.58 -3.22
CA SER A 484 6.26 25.05 -3.16
C SER A 484 5.28 23.94 -3.56
N LEU A 485 5.54 23.24 -4.66
CA LEU A 485 4.75 22.10 -5.11
C LEU A 485 4.75 20.95 -4.09
N TYR A 486 5.92 20.64 -3.53
CA TYR A 486 6.04 19.62 -2.48
C TYR A 486 5.19 19.96 -1.24
N LYS A 487 5.18 21.24 -0.83
CA LYS A 487 4.36 21.70 0.30
C LYS A 487 2.87 21.61 -0.01
N ALA A 488 2.46 22.01 -1.21
CA ALA A 488 1.08 21.87 -1.65
C ALA A 488 0.62 20.40 -1.62
N LEU A 489 1.42 19.47 -2.15
CA LEU A 489 1.13 18.03 -2.15
C LEU A 489 1.03 17.44 -0.73
N GLN A 490 1.94 17.85 0.18
CA GLN A 490 1.87 17.44 1.58
C GLN A 490 0.62 17.96 2.28
N THR A 491 0.27 19.23 2.07
CA THR A 491 -0.93 19.85 2.64
C THR A 491 -2.19 19.18 2.10
N ARG A 492 -2.28 18.94 0.79
CA ARG A 492 -3.39 18.19 0.16
C ARG A 492 -3.57 16.80 0.77
N THR A 493 -2.48 16.05 0.92
CA THR A 493 -2.51 14.70 1.52
C THR A 493 -2.95 14.72 2.98
N PHE A 494 -2.51 15.71 3.74
CA PHE A 494 -2.97 15.92 5.11
C PHE A 494 -4.46 16.25 5.15
N MET A 495 -4.90 17.19 4.32
CA MET A 495 -6.30 17.62 4.25
C MET A 495 -7.25 16.51 3.80
N LEU A 496 -6.83 15.64 2.88
CA LEU A 496 -7.59 14.46 2.48
C LEU A 496 -7.92 13.54 3.67
N LYS A 497 -7.00 13.39 4.64
CA LYS A 497 -7.24 12.62 5.85
C LYS A 497 -8.23 13.34 6.76
N VAL A 498 -8.03 14.64 6.96
CA VAL A 498 -8.90 15.47 7.79
C VAL A 498 -10.34 15.48 7.26
N VAL A 499 -10.54 15.66 5.95
CA VAL A 499 -11.87 15.65 5.32
C VAL A 499 -12.57 14.31 5.54
N LYS A 500 -11.86 13.18 5.44
CA LYS A 500 -12.42 11.85 5.71
C LYS A 500 -12.89 11.71 7.16
N GLU A 501 -12.07 12.15 8.11
CA GLU A 501 -12.41 12.12 9.54
C GLU A 501 -13.60 13.03 9.86
N LEU A 502 -13.61 14.26 9.33
CA LEU A 502 -14.72 15.20 9.51
C LEU A 502 -16.02 14.69 8.91
N LYS A 503 -15.96 14.01 7.76
CA LYS A 503 -17.13 13.36 7.13
C LYS A 503 -17.70 12.25 8.02
N ALA A 504 -16.82 11.38 8.55
CA ALA A 504 -17.22 10.29 9.44
C ALA A 504 -17.88 10.80 10.73
N MET A 505 -17.37 11.92 11.26
CA MET A 505 -17.90 12.56 12.47
C MET A 505 -19.10 13.49 12.22
N LYS A 506 -19.56 13.65 10.96
CA LYS A 506 -20.61 14.62 10.57
C LYS A 506 -20.36 16.03 11.10
N SER A 507 -19.10 16.46 11.07
CA SER A 507 -18.70 17.77 11.60
C SER A 507 -19.28 18.92 10.78
N LYS A 508 -19.72 19.99 11.46
CA LYS A 508 -20.16 21.25 10.85
C LYS A 508 -19.08 21.91 9.97
N ASP A 509 -17.80 21.60 10.23
CA ASP A 509 -16.66 22.15 9.50
C ASP A 509 -16.33 21.37 8.22
N TYR A 510 -17.00 20.24 7.95
CA TYR A 510 -16.68 19.36 6.82
C TYR A 510 -16.67 20.09 5.48
N GLN A 511 -17.71 20.88 5.18
CA GLN A 511 -17.84 21.54 3.89
C GLN A 511 -16.72 22.58 3.67
N ALA A 512 -16.51 23.48 4.64
CA ALA A 512 -15.44 24.48 4.55
C ALA A 512 -14.03 23.87 4.41
N VAL A 513 -13.76 22.75 5.10
CA VAL A 513 -12.45 22.07 4.98
C VAL A 513 -12.34 21.29 3.66
N LYS A 514 -13.45 20.81 3.10
CA LYS A 514 -13.48 20.19 1.77
C LYS A 514 -13.25 21.23 0.68
N ASP A 515 -13.91 22.38 0.74
CA ASP A 515 -13.73 23.46 -0.23
C ASP A 515 -12.28 23.97 -0.23
N CYS A 516 -11.70 24.14 0.97
CA CYS A 516 -10.28 24.43 1.09
C CYS A 516 -9.37 23.32 0.51
N LEU A 517 -9.75 22.04 0.65
CA LEU A 517 -8.99 20.94 0.07
C LEU A 517 -9.00 21.02 -1.46
N ASP A 518 -10.15 21.38 -2.04
CA ASP A 518 -10.32 21.54 -3.48
C ASP A 518 -9.43 22.71 -3.97
N GLN A 519 -9.44 23.86 -3.28
CA GLN A 519 -8.54 25.00 -3.57
C GLN A 519 -7.04 24.64 -3.46
N ILE A 520 -6.66 23.81 -2.49
CA ILE A 520 -5.29 23.29 -2.39
C ILE A 520 -4.99 22.29 -3.52
N GLY A 521 -5.99 21.57 -4.02
CA GLY A 521 -5.91 20.78 -5.24
C GLY A 521 -5.57 21.64 -6.45
N ASP A 522 -6.30 22.74 -6.64
CA ASP A 522 -6.06 23.70 -7.72
C ASP A 522 -4.66 24.31 -7.63
N SER A 523 -4.22 24.64 -6.40
CA SER A 523 -2.85 25.12 -6.14
C SER A 523 -1.78 24.10 -6.59
N VAL A 524 -2.01 22.80 -6.39
CA VAL A 524 -1.09 21.74 -6.84
C VAL A 524 -1.02 21.71 -8.37
N ASP A 525 -2.16 21.81 -9.04
CA ASP A 525 -2.24 21.74 -10.49
C ASP A 525 -1.56 22.94 -11.13
N GLN A 526 -1.82 24.14 -10.62
CA GLN A 526 -1.21 25.39 -11.07
C GLN A 526 0.31 25.40 -10.83
N LEU A 527 0.79 24.99 -9.65
CA LEU A 527 2.24 24.86 -9.38
C LEU A 527 2.90 23.82 -10.30
N SER A 528 2.20 22.72 -10.62
CA SER A 528 2.68 21.71 -11.58
C SER A 528 2.74 22.26 -13.00
N GLN A 529 1.80 23.12 -13.38
CA GLN A 529 1.85 23.86 -14.65
C GLN A 529 3.03 24.85 -14.67
N SER A 530 3.29 25.58 -13.59
CA SER A 530 4.45 26.49 -13.47
C SER A 530 5.78 25.76 -13.65
N VAL A 531 5.91 24.52 -13.15
CA VAL A 531 7.13 23.71 -13.34
C VAL A 531 7.35 23.43 -14.82
N ARG A 532 6.28 23.18 -15.58
CA ARG A 532 6.34 22.94 -17.02
C ARG A 532 6.74 24.17 -17.81
N GLU A 533 6.24 25.37 -17.47
CA GLU A 533 6.71 26.61 -18.13
C GLU A 533 8.17 26.89 -17.83
N LEU A 534 8.59 26.70 -16.59
CA LEU A 534 9.99 26.90 -16.23
C LEU A 534 10.90 25.98 -17.03
N HIS A 535 10.52 24.71 -17.22
CA HIS A 535 11.27 23.75 -18.05
C HIS A 535 11.30 24.14 -19.54
N ARG A 536 10.19 24.70 -20.07
CA ARG A 536 10.12 25.20 -21.46
C ARG A 536 11.04 26.39 -21.69
N LEU A 537 11.21 27.25 -20.69
CA LEU A 537 12.18 28.35 -20.70
C LEU A 537 13.65 27.85 -20.74
N GLU A 538 13.92 26.61 -20.34
CA GLU A 538 15.28 26.03 -20.37
C GLU A 538 15.66 25.48 -21.76
N HIS A 539 14.67 25.15 -22.60
CA HIS A 539 14.88 24.49 -23.90
C HIS A 539 14.05 25.15 -25.01
N PRO A 540 14.46 26.33 -25.54
CA PRO A 540 13.66 27.16 -26.45
C PRO A 540 13.36 26.57 -27.85
N GLY A 541 13.61 25.28 -28.10
CA GLY A 541 13.50 24.65 -29.43
C GLY A 541 12.71 23.34 -29.52
N ALA A 542 12.19 22.81 -28.41
CA ALA A 542 11.58 21.46 -28.39
C ALA A 542 10.05 21.45 -28.65
N ALA A 543 9.38 22.59 -28.57
CA ALA A 543 7.95 22.72 -28.90
C ALA A 543 7.67 24.14 -29.41
N GLY A 544 7.28 24.25 -30.68
CA GLY A 544 6.85 25.43 -31.42
C GLY A 544 6.94 26.79 -30.71
N GLY A 545 7.97 27.57 -31.07
CA GLY A 545 8.04 29.04 -31.10
C GLY A 545 7.10 29.86 -30.22
N GLY A 546 6.97 29.54 -28.93
CA GLY A 546 6.32 30.41 -27.96
C GLY A 546 7.26 31.53 -27.56
N ASP A 547 6.80 32.77 -27.64
CA ASP A 547 7.52 33.93 -27.13
C ASP A 547 7.94 33.69 -25.67
N VAL A 548 9.21 33.88 -25.33
CA VAL A 548 9.75 33.72 -23.96
C VAL A 548 8.91 34.51 -22.95
N PHE A 549 8.39 35.67 -23.39
CA PHE A 549 7.47 36.49 -22.63
C PHE A 549 6.17 35.76 -22.25
N TRP A 550 5.61 34.96 -23.16
CA TRP A 550 4.38 34.19 -22.92
C TRP A 550 4.58 33.12 -21.83
N HIS A 551 5.70 32.41 -21.86
CA HIS A 551 6.05 31.42 -20.82
C HIS A 551 6.29 32.07 -19.45
N VAL A 552 6.93 33.25 -19.42
CA VAL A 552 7.09 34.04 -18.19
C VAL A 552 5.72 34.47 -17.64
N SER A 553 4.83 34.98 -18.49
CA SER A 553 3.47 35.40 -18.10
C SER A 553 2.62 34.27 -17.54
N ASN A 554 2.65 33.09 -18.18
CA ASN A 554 1.95 31.90 -17.68
C ASN A 554 2.49 31.45 -16.33
N PHE A 555 3.81 31.45 -16.16
CA PHE A 555 4.42 31.12 -14.87
C PHE A 555 3.92 32.08 -13.78
N GLU A 556 4.01 33.39 -14.01
CA GLU A 556 3.58 34.41 -13.05
C GLU A 556 2.10 34.26 -12.70
N THR A 557 1.26 34.01 -13.71
CA THR A 557 -0.18 33.78 -13.54
C THR A 557 -0.44 32.56 -12.66
N TRP A 558 0.11 31.39 -13.01
CA TRP A 558 -0.17 30.15 -12.29
C TRP A 558 0.36 30.14 -10.86
N VAL A 559 1.54 30.70 -10.61
CA VAL A 559 2.04 30.81 -9.22
C VAL A 559 1.21 31.82 -8.41
N SER A 560 0.74 32.91 -9.03
CA SER A 560 -0.12 33.90 -8.36
C SER A 560 -1.51 33.33 -8.06
N SER A 561 -2.09 32.54 -8.96
CA SER A 561 -3.33 31.79 -8.71
C SER A 561 -3.14 30.83 -7.54
N ALA A 562 -2.04 30.07 -7.49
CA ALA A 562 -1.83 29.08 -6.42
C ALA A 562 -1.67 29.75 -5.05
N MET A 563 -1.05 30.93 -5.02
CA MET A 563 -0.97 31.75 -3.82
C MET A 563 -2.34 32.28 -3.40
N THR A 564 -3.17 32.70 -4.36
CA THR A 564 -4.52 33.20 -4.12
C THR A 564 -5.40 32.08 -3.58
N ASP A 565 -5.45 30.92 -4.23
CA ASP A 565 -6.26 29.78 -3.81
C ASP A 565 -5.90 29.31 -2.39
N ALA A 566 -4.60 29.22 -2.08
CA ALA A 566 -4.15 28.89 -0.74
C ALA A 566 -4.50 29.98 0.30
N SER A 567 -4.45 31.27 -0.05
CA SER A 567 -4.81 32.36 0.88
C SER A 567 -6.32 32.42 1.12
N THR A 568 -7.11 32.30 0.04
CA THR A 568 -8.56 32.21 0.08
C THR A 568 -9.03 31.07 0.98
N CYS A 569 -8.42 29.88 0.91
CA CYS A 569 -8.72 28.81 1.86
C CYS A 569 -8.55 29.27 3.32
N VAL A 570 -7.42 29.92 3.66
CA VAL A 570 -7.14 30.33 5.03
C VAL A 570 -8.18 31.35 5.53
N ASP A 571 -8.60 32.23 4.64
CA ASP A 571 -9.55 33.31 4.92
C ASP A 571 -10.99 32.79 5.05
N GLU A 572 -11.41 31.85 4.20
CA GLU A 572 -12.75 31.26 4.20
C GLU A 572 -12.98 30.30 5.38
N LEU A 573 -11.92 29.79 6.02
CA LEU A 573 -12.04 28.94 7.19
C LEU A 573 -12.57 29.72 8.41
N PRO A 574 -13.76 29.36 8.96
CA PRO A 574 -14.47 30.16 9.96
C PRO A 574 -13.70 30.28 11.28
N GLY A 575 -13.47 31.53 11.71
CA GLY A 575 -12.61 31.88 12.85
C GLY A 575 -13.28 31.96 14.23
N LYS A 576 -14.61 31.80 14.34
CA LYS A 576 -15.34 32.04 15.60
C LYS A 576 -15.12 30.97 16.67
N ASP A 577 -14.79 29.73 16.27
CA ASP A 577 -14.44 28.59 17.13
C ASP A 577 -13.11 27.97 16.67
N MET A 578 -11.96 28.57 17.03
CA MET A 578 -10.64 28.06 16.65
C MET A 578 -10.22 26.86 17.52
N ASN A 579 -10.37 25.66 16.98
CA ASN A 579 -9.83 24.43 17.58
C ASN A 579 -8.42 24.11 17.05
N LYS A 580 -7.72 23.21 17.75
CA LYS A 580 -6.34 22.80 17.40
C LYS A 580 -6.22 22.31 15.94
N LEU A 581 -7.25 21.63 15.44
CA LEU A 581 -7.28 21.12 14.07
C LEU A 581 -7.30 22.27 13.04
N LYS A 582 -8.19 23.26 13.20
CA LYS A 582 -8.27 24.45 12.35
C LYS A 582 -6.98 25.25 12.35
N ALA A 583 -6.34 25.41 13.51
CA ALA A 583 -5.04 26.08 13.60
C ALA A 583 -3.95 25.36 12.79
N VAL A 584 -3.92 24.02 12.84
CA VAL A 584 -2.97 23.21 12.05
C VAL A 584 -3.27 23.29 10.55
N ILE A 585 -4.56 23.28 10.15
CA ILE A 585 -4.94 23.47 8.74
C ILE A 585 -4.46 24.84 8.26
N LYS A 586 -4.85 25.93 8.94
CA LYS A 586 -4.44 27.30 8.56
C LYS A 586 -2.93 27.43 8.47
N ALA A 587 -2.17 26.91 9.43
CA ALA A 587 -0.71 26.96 9.38
C ALA A 587 -0.12 26.20 8.18
N LYS A 588 -0.66 25.03 7.83
CA LYS A 588 -0.17 24.22 6.70
C LYS A 588 -0.52 24.82 5.34
N VAL A 589 -1.72 25.36 5.20
CA VAL A 589 -2.20 26.02 3.98
C VAL A 589 -1.46 27.35 3.78
N LEU A 590 -1.31 28.15 4.84
CA LEU A 590 -0.56 29.41 4.77
C LEU A 590 0.89 29.19 4.32
N ASN A 591 1.54 28.11 4.76
CA ASN A 591 2.88 27.75 4.29
C ASN A 591 2.92 27.56 2.76
N VAL A 592 1.86 27.04 2.12
CA VAL A 592 1.79 26.89 0.66
C VAL A 592 1.85 28.26 -0.01
N ALA A 593 0.95 29.17 0.39
CA ALA A 593 0.92 30.54 -0.12
C ALA A 593 2.27 31.27 0.06
N GLN A 594 2.86 31.15 1.25
CA GLN A 594 4.14 31.79 1.58
C GLN A 594 5.31 31.22 0.75
N THR A 595 5.34 29.91 0.53
CA THR A 595 6.36 29.29 -0.33
C THR A 595 6.18 29.65 -1.80
N ALA A 596 4.94 29.68 -2.31
CA ALA A 596 4.63 30.12 -3.67
C ALA A 596 5.03 31.59 -3.90
N SER A 597 4.77 32.47 -2.93
CA SER A 597 5.22 33.86 -2.94
C SER A 597 6.75 33.98 -3.06
N ASN A 598 7.49 33.20 -2.27
CA ASN A 598 8.95 33.16 -2.34
C ASN A 598 9.44 32.62 -3.70
N ALA A 599 8.80 31.59 -4.24
CA ALA A 599 9.13 31.03 -5.55
C ALA A 599 8.90 32.04 -6.68
N LEU A 600 7.79 32.78 -6.65
CA LEU A 600 7.48 33.84 -7.60
C LEU A 600 8.55 34.94 -7.56
N ALA A 601 8.94 35.41 -6.38
CA ALA A 601 9.96 36.43 -6.22
C ALA A 601 11.33 36.00 -6.77
N LEU A 602 11.72 34.74 -6.55
CA LEU A 602 12.97 34.19 -7.08
C LEU A 602 12.91 33.98 -8.60
N PHE A 603 11.76 33.56 -9.13
CA PHE A 603 11.54 33.46 -10.56
C PHE A 603 11.57 34.82 -11.26
N GLN A 604 10.94 35.85 -10.70
CA GLN A 604 10.95 37.20 -11.27
C GLN A 604 12.37 37.75 -11.42
N ARG A 605 13.28 37.39 -10.50
CA ARG A 605 14.71 37.74 -10.61
C ARG A 605 15.40 37.00 -11.74
N TYR A 606 15.05 35.73 -11.96
CA TYR A 606 15.50 34.98 -13.13
C TYR A 606 14.94 35.58 -14.44
N ALA A 607 13.64 35.86 -14.48
CA ALA A 607 12.92 36.35 -15.65
C ALA A 607 13.23 37.81 -16.01
N ALA A 608 13.80 38.60 -15.08
CA ALA A 608 14.23 39.97 -15.35
C ALA A 608 15.23 40.08 -16.52
N LYS A 609 16.00 39.02 -16.80
CA LYS A 609 16.93 38.97 -17.95
C LYS A 609 16.22 38.79 -19.31
N HIS A 610 14.91 38.56 -19.30
CA HIS A 610 14.08 38.29 -20.47
C HIS A 610 12.98 39.35 -20.69
N LYS A 611 12.97 40.43 -19.90
CA LYS A 611 12.08 41.57 -20.14
C LYS A 611 12.72 42.51 -21.18
N PRO A 612 11.96 43.02 -22.17
CA PRO A 612 12.46 43.93 -23.18
C PRO A 612 12.91 45.29 -22.60
#